data_AF-A0A529ZDP4-F1
#
_entry.id   AF-A0A529ZDP4-F1
#
_cell.length_a   1.000
_cell.length_b   1.000
_cell.length_c   1.000
_cell.angle_alpha   90.00
_cell.angle_beta   90.00
_cell.angle_gamma   90.00
#
_symmetry.space_group_name_H-M   'P 1'
#
loop_
_entity.id
_entity.type
_entity.pdbx_description
1 polymer ?
#
loop_
_entity_poly.entity_id
_entity_poly.type
_entity_poly.pdbx_seq_one_letter_code
_entity_poly.pdbx_strand_id
1 'polypeptide(L)'
;PALRFFRHQDGSLARFNGMGATIHDRIATILRHDDTVGAPLLHAPHSGYERLSMGGVTVIADTGLPPPIDVSNAAHAGCLAFELSSGRQHFIVNAGIDTYGAPEFRPLAR
;
A
#
# COMPACT_ATOMS: atom_id res chain seq x y z
N PRO A 1 13.55 -0.65 1.07
CA PRO A 1 12.79 -1.93 0.91
C PRO A 1 11.24 -1.85 0.98
N ALA A 2 10.62 -1.41 2.09
CA ALA A 2 9.16 -1.47 2.27
C ALA A 2 8.38 -0.57 1.28
N LEU A 3 8.86 0.65 0.99
CA LEU A 3 8.24 1.52 -0.01
C LEU A 3 8.20 0.89 -1.40
N ARG A 4 9.23 0.13 -1.79
CA ARG A 4 9.26 -0.60 -3.06
C ARG A 4 8.25 -1.74 -3.08
N PHE A 5 8.05 -2.41 -1.94
CA PHE A 5 7.07 -3.48 -1.78
C PHE A 5 5.64 -2.98 -2.06
N PHE A 6 5.24 -1.84 -1.47
CA PHE A 6 3.89 -1.29 -1.64
C PHE A 6 3.67 -0.53 -2.95
N ARG A 7 4.69 -0.45 -3.81
CA ARG A 7 4.64 0.34 -5.05
C ARG A 7 4.14 -0.50 -6.23
N HIS A 8 3.10 -0.01 -6.89
CA HIS A 8 2.64 -0.49 -8.20
C HIS A 8 3.62 -0.08 -9.31
N GLN A 9 3.51 -0.73 -10.48
CA GLN A 9 4.44 -0.51 -11.60
C GLN A 9 4.42 0.94 -12.12
N ASP A 10 3.30 1.64 -11.96
CA ASP A 10 3.14 3.02 -12.39
C ASP A 10 3.83 4.07 -11.50
N GLY A 11 4.27 3.69 -10.29
CA GLY A 11 4.81 4.66 -9.33
C GLY A 11 3.98 4.85 -8.07
N SER A 12 2.70 4.50 -8.12
CA SER A 12 1.76 4.73 -7.02
C SER A 12 1.97 3.72 -5.90
N LEU A 13 1.57 4.09 -4.68
CA LEU A 13 1.57 3.21 -3.52
C LEU A 13 0.17 2.64 -3.29
N ALA A 14 0.11 1.40 -2.81
CA ALA A 14 -1.13 0.75 -2.40
C ALA A 14 -1.70 1.36 -1.09
N ARG A 15 -3.01 1.46 -1.00
CA ARG A 15 -3.76 2.29 -0.04
C ARG A 15 -4.36 1.49 1.11
N PHE A 16 -3.52 0.72 1.79
CA PHE A 16 -3.92 -0.07 2.95
C PHE A 16 -3.99 0.74 4.24
N ASN A 17 -4.89 0.35 5.15
CA ASN A 17 -4.83 0.68 6.58
C ASN A 17 -4.56 2.17 6.90
N GLY A 18 -5.50 3.04 6.54
CA GLY A 18 -5.39 4.48 6.82
C GLY A 18 -4.44 5.24 5.90
N MET A 19 -4.01 4.63 4.79
CA MET A 19 -3.23 5.29 3.75
C MET A 19 -4.15 6.01 2.75
N GLY A 20 -3.75 7.22 2.34
CA GLY A 20 -4.45 8.07 1.38
C GLY A 20 -3.62 8.41 0.15
N ALA A 21 -4.19 9.18 -0.79
CA ALA A 21 -3.48 9.53 -2.02
C ALA A 21 -2.07 10.11 -1.75
N THR A 22 -1.04 9.49 -2.35
CA THR A 22 0.36 9.92 -2.24
C THR A 22 0.83 10.68 -3.47
N ILE A 23 1.58 11.77 -3.27
CA ILE A 23 2.20 12.53 -4.34
C ILE A 23 3.39 11.75 -4.91
N HIS A 24 3.29 11.34 -6.17
CA HIS A 24 4.26 10.47 -6.85
C HIS A 24 5.70 11.02 -6.80
N ASP A 25 5.88 12.32 -7.03
CA ASP A 25 7.20 12.96 -7.04
C ASP A 25 7.91 12.88 -5.68
N ARG A 26 7.15 12.94 -4.57
CA ARG A 26 7.72 12.80 -3.22
C ARG A 26 8.22 11.37 -3.00
N ILE A 27 7.44 10.38 -3.41
CA ILE A 27 7.84 8.96 -3.33
C ILE A 27 9.05 8.68 -4.21
N ALA A 28 9.06 9.20 -5.45
CA ALA A 28 10.19 9.06 -6.35
C ALA A 28 11.46 9.70 -5.78
N THR A 29 11.34 10.88 -5.16
CA THR A 29 12.47 11.56 -4.51
C THR A 29 13.04 10.73 -3.37
N ILE A 30 12.18 10.19 -2.50
CA ILE A 30 12.63 9.33 -1.38
C ILE A 30 13.33 8.06 -1.93
N LEU A 31 12.76 7.41 -2.94
CA LEU A 31 13.32 6.19 -3.52
C LEU A 31 14.64 6.42 -4.27
N ARG A 32 14.93 7.63 -4.74
CA ARG A 32 16.24 7.98 -5.33
C ARG A 32 17.36 7.99 -4.29
N HIS A 33 17.02 8.22 -3.02
CA HIS A 33 17.96 8.20 -1.90
C HIS A 33 17.92 6.85 -1.16
N ASP A 34 17.13 5.89 -1.64
CA ASP A 34 17.10 4.52 -1.11
C ASP A 34 18.18 3.69 -1.81
N ASP A 35 19.29 3.47 -1.12
CA ASP A 35 20.46 2.70 -1.57
C ASP A 35 20.16 1.19 -1.74
N THR A 36 18.94 0.72 -1.43
CA THR A 36 18.59 -0.68 -1.70
C THR A 36 18.44 -0.94 -3.21
N VAL A 37 19.48 -1.56 -3.78
CA VAL A 37 19.50 -2.11 -5.13
C VAL A 37 18.90 -3.52 -5.10
N GLY A 38 17.68 -3.68 -5.62
CA GLY A 38 17.04 -5.00 -5.69
C GLY A 38 15.58 -4.97 -6.13
N ALA A 39 15.08 -6.14 -6.52
CA ALA A 39 13.65 -6.35 -6.73
C ALA A 39 12.88 -6.13 -5.41
N PRO A 40 11.62 -5.67 -5.47
CA PRO A 40 10.78 -5.60 -4.28
C PRO A 40 10.68 -6.96 -3.60
N LEU A 41 10.58 -6.98 -2.28
CA LEU A 41 10.26 -8.19 -1.54
C LEU A 41 8.91 -8.76 -2.04
N LEU A 42 8.77 -10.08 -2.01
CA LEU A 42 7.50 -10.75 -2.29
C LEU A 42 6.69 -10.96 -1.01
N HIS A 43 7.38 -11.07 0.12
CA HIS A 43 6.78 -11.26 1.44
C HIS A 43 7.24 -10.13 2.36
N ALA A 44 6.31 -9.54 3.11
CA ALA A 44 6.61 -8.57 4.15
C ALA A 44 6.36 -9.20 5.53
N PRO A 45 7.26 -10.07 6.02
CA PRO A 45 6.99 -11.01 7.12
C PRO A 45 6.65 -10.33 8.45
N HIS A 46 7.14 -9.12 8.68
CA HIS A 46 6.84 -8.37 9.90
C HIS A 46 5.49 -7.64 9.88
N SER A 47 4.96 -7.39 8.69
CA SER A 47 3.70 -6.64 8.50
C SER A 47 2.57 -7.50 7.94
N GLY A 48 2.85 -8.73 7.50
CA GLY A 48 1.83 -9.67 7.01
C GLY A 48 1.33 -9.40 5.59
N TYR A 49 2.03 -8.59 4.80
CA TYR A 49 1.64 -8.33 3.41
C TYR A 49 2.35 -9.25 2.43
N GLU A 50 1.63 -9.55 1.36
CA GLU A 50 2.05 -10.42 0.27
C GLU A 50 2.03 -9.66 -1.06
N ARG A 51 3.03 -9.92 -1.91
CA ARG A 51 3.17 -9.32 -3.23
C ARG A 51 3.40 -10.40 -4.27
N LEU A 52 2.53 -10.44 -5.27
CA LEU A 52 2.69 -11.22 -6.48
C LEU A 52 2.99 -10.30 -7.65
N SER A 53 4.04 -10.59 -8.42
CA SER A 53 4.41 -9.81 -9.58
C SER A 53 4.79 -10.74 -10.73
N MET A 54 4.06 -10.67 -11.84
CA MET A 54 4.33 -11.47 -13.04
C MET A 54 4.09 -10.63 -14.29
N GLY A 55 5.14 -10.47 -15.11
CA GLY A 55 5.09 -9.54 -16.24
C GLY A 55 4.72 -8.13 -15.79
N GLY A 56 3.70 -7.54 -16.41
CA GLY A 56 3.17 -6.24 -16.03
C GLY A 56 2.18 -6.28 -14.84
N VAL A 57 1.75 -7.46 -14.39
CA VAL A 57 0.72 -7.60 -13.36
C VAL A 57 1.35 -7.55 -11.97
N THR A 58 0.73 -6.79 -11.07
CA THR A 58 1.12 -6.70 -9.66
C THR A 58 -0.13 -6.79 -8.79
N VAL A 59 -0.10 -7.72 -7.83
CA VAL A 59 -1.07 -7.84 -6.74
C VAL A 59 -0.35 -7.60 -5.43
N ILE A 60 -0.93 -6.79 -4.56
CA ILE A 60 -0.49 -6.60 -3.18
C ILE A 60 -1.68 -6.91 -2.29
N ALA A 61 -1.49 -7.73 -1.26
CA ALA A 61 -2.57 -8.17 -0.36
C ALA A 61 -2.14 -8.10 1.10
N ASP A 62 -3.08 -7.74 1.97
CA ASP A 62 -2.94 -7.86 3.42
C ASP A 62 -3.36 -9.28 3.84
N THR A 63 -2.40 -10.06 4.33
CA THR A 63 -2.61 -11.41 4.85
C THR A 63 -2.23 -11.53 6.32
N GLY A 64 -2.06 -10.37 6.98
CA GLY A 64 -1.55 -10.28 8.33
C GLY A 64 -2.60 -10.60 9.39
N LEU A 65 -2.12 -10.83 10.60
CA LEU A 65 -2.97 -10.79 11.78
C LEU A 65 -3.37 -9.33 12.07
N PRO A 66 -4.51 -9.11 12.75
CA PRO A 66 -4.87 -7.77 13.23
C PRO A 66 -3.69 -7.13 14.00
N PRO A 67 -3.37 -5.85 13.74
CA PRO A 67 -2.26 -5.20 14.40
C PRO A 67 -2.53 -5.08 15.92
N PRO A 68 -1.48 -5.06 16.75
CA PRO A 68 -1.60 -4.77 18.18
C PRO A 68 -2.38 -3.48 18.45
N ILE A 69 -3.18 -3.46 19.53
CA ILE A 69 -4.13 -2.37 19.83
C ILE A 69 -3.44 -0.99 19.87
N ASP A 70 -2.25 -0.93 20.44
CA ASP A 70 -1.42 0.28 20.58
C ASP A 70 -1.07 0.94 19.23
N VAL A 71 -0.95 0.14 18.17
CA VAL A 71 -0.67 0.63 16.80
C VAL A 71 -1.86 0.52 15.85
N SER A 72 -3.02 0.05 16.32
CA SER A 72 -4.22 -0.18 15.50
C SER A 72 -5.08 1.06 15.26
N ASN A 73 -4.78 2.20 15.90
CA ASN A 73 -5.64 3.39 15.90
C ASN A 73 -5.97 3.93 14.50
N ALA A 74 -5.05 3.79 13.54
CA ALA A 74 -5.23 4.17 12.14
C ALA A 74 -5.43 2.96 11.20
N ALA A 75 -5.39 1.74 11.72
CA ALA A 75 -5.68 0.54 10.95
C ALA A 75 -7.19 0.43 10.68
N HIS A 76 -7.54 -0.09 9.52
CA HIS A 76 -8.92 -0.27 9.07
C HIS A 76 -9.22 -1.78 8.93
N ALA A 77 -10.45 -2.16 8.58
CA ALA A 77 -10.82 -3.56 8.31
C ALA A 77 -10.22 -4.05 6.99
N GLY A 78 -8.88 -4.08 6.92
CA GLY A 78 -8.09 -4.41 5.74
C GLY A 78 -7.72 -5.89 5.61
N CYS A 79 -8.18 -6.76 6.53
CA CYS A 79 -7.87 -8.20 6.47
C CYS A 79 -8.34 -8.79 5.12
N LEU A 80 -7.43 -9.39 4.37
CA LEU A 80 -7.63 -9.92 3.02
C LEU A 80 -7.95 -8.86 1.95
N ALA A 81 -7.83 -7.57 2.26
CA ALA A 81 -7.88 -6.53 1.26
C ALA A 81 -6.70 -6.69 0.29
N PHE A 82 -6.90 -6.31 -0.97
CA PHE A 82 -5.87 -6.38 -1.98
C PHE A 82 -6.05 -5.31 -3.04
N GLU A 83 -4.96 -5.01 -3.75
CA GLU A 83 -4.95 -4.15 -4.94
C GLU A 83 -4.35 -4.90 -6.13
N LEU A 84 -4.87 -4.62 -7.32
CA LEU A 84 -4.46 -5.24 -8.58
C LEU A 84 -4.24 -4.16 -9.64
N SER A 85 -3.04 -4.20 -10.23
CA SER A 85 -2.67 -3.37 -11.38
C SER A 85 -2.04 -4.20 -12.49
N SER A 86 -2.13 -3.74 -13.73
CA SER A 86 -1.33 -4.24 -14.86
C SER A 86 -0.72 -3.08 -15.64
N GLY A 87 0.60 -3.05 -15.72
CA GLY A 87 1.35 -1.94 -16.31
C GLY A 87 1.02 -0.63 -15.60
N ARG A 88 0.44 0.32 -16.34
CA ARG A 88 0.03 1.63 -15.79
C ARG A 88 -1.45 1.71 -15.40
N GLN A 89 -2.17 0.59 -15.47
CA GLN A 89 -3.61 0.53 -15.25
C GLN A 89 -3.91 -0.13 -13.91
N HIS A 90 -4.84 0.46 -13.16
CA HIS A 90 -5.36 -0.08 -11.91
C HIS A 90 -6.75 -0.68 -12.14
N PHE A 91 -6.95 -1.91 -11.67
CA PHE A 91 -8.21 -2.64 -11.84
C PHE A 91 -8.97 -2.72 -10.52
N ILE A 92 -8.26 -2.97 -9.43
CA ILE A 92 -8.81 -3.04 -8.08
C ILE A 92 -7.91 -2.20 -7.20
N VAL A 93 -8.48 -1.20 -6.52
CA VAL A 93 -7.78 -0.29 -5.61
C VAL A 93 -8.58 -0.18 -4.33
N ASN A 94 -7.89 -0.05 -3.21
CA ASN A 94 -8.57 0.32 -1.97
C ASN A 94 -9.00 1.79 -2.04
N ALA A 95 -10.12 2.10 -1.39
CA ALA A 95 -10.61 3.46 -1.26
C ALA A 95 -9.57 4.37 -0.57
N GLY A 96 -8.82 3.79 0.37
CA GLY A 96 -7.90 4.52 1.23
C GLY A 96 -8.64 5.48 2.16
N ILE A 97 -7.91 6.43 2.73
CA ILE A 97 -8.45 7.51 3.54
C ILE A 97 -8.14 8.86 2.89
N ASP A 98 -9.09 9.78 2.88
CA ASP A 98 -8.76 11.17 2.62
C ASP A 98 -8.31 11.84 3.91
N THR A 99 -6.99 11.99 4.09
CA THR A 99 -6.42 12.59 5.30
C THR A 99 -6.57 14.11 5.35
N TYR A 100 -6.91 14.74 4.22
CA TYR A 100 -7.11 16.18 4.08
C TYR A 100 -8.59 16.56 3.88
N GLY A 101 -9.46 15.56 3.74
CA GLY A 101 -10.90 15.70 3.60
C GLY A 101 -11.62 15.98 4.93
N ALA A 102 -12.94 16.09 4.84
CA ALA A 102 -13.77 16.45 5.99
C ALA A 102 -13.73 15.34 7.07
N PRO A 103 -13.45 15.68 8.35
CA PRO A 103 -13.25 14.69 9.43
C PRO A 103 -14.41 13.70 9.60
N GLU A 104 -15.63 14.13 9.30
CA GLU A 104 -16.86 13.35 9.38
C GLU A 104 -16.88 12.15 8.42
N PHE A 105 -16.11 12.17 7.33
CA PHE A 105 -16.02 11.05 6.40
C PHE A 105 -14.94 10.03 6.80
N ARG A 106 -14.07 10.37 7.74
CA ARG A 106 -12.99 9.49 8.20
C ARG A 106 -13.47 8.11 8.70
N PRO A 107 -14.60 7.99 9.42
CA PRO A 107 -15.14 6.69 9.82
C PRO A 107 -15.61 5.82 8.64
N LEU A 108 -15.96 6.40 7.49
CA LEU A 108 -16.43 5.62 6.31
C LEU A 108 -15.29 4.86 5.62
N ALA A 109 -14.04 5.19 5.92
CA ALA A 109 -12.88 4.51 5.38
C ALA A 109 -12.49 3.26 6.20
N ARG A 110 -13.11 3.03 7.37
CA ARG A 110 -12.79 1.93 8.30
C ARG A 110 -13.39 0.60 7.91
#